data_AF-A0AA38HK66-F1
#
_entry.id   AF-A0AA38HK66-F1
#
_cell.length_a   1.000
_cell.length_b   1.000
_cell.length_c   1.000
_cell.angle_alpha   90.00
_cell.angle_beta   90.00
_cell.angle_gamma   90.00
#
_symmetry.space_group_name_H-M   'P 1'
#
loop_
_entity.id
_entity.type
_entity.pdbx_description
1 polymer ?
#
loop_
_entity_poly.entity_id
_entity_poly.type
_entity_poly.pdbx_seq_one_letter_code
_entity_poly.pdbx_strand_id
1 'polypeptide(L)'
;MNISSSRSHSVLLITVSQKDAEQGSTKVGRLSLVDLAGSEKVSKSEAQGLSLEEVKAINKSLSTLGLVIYHLTDDKSVHVPYRDSKLTRILQESLGGNARTTILITCSPSIDNACETSSSLRFGSRHNYMRAAIILAWCYYIGIRAKKIRNTAKVNKLLTKFELTKLLVSAKEEIRILQRELESLKAGHFCLLDYYRCVLEFDVERAEQNALLPRGPARETF
;
A
#
# COMPACT_ATOMS: atom_id res chain seq x y z
N MET A 1 7.90 -18.90 -33.48
CA MET A 1 8.20 -18.54 -32.07
C MET A 1 9.49 -19.21 -31.66
N ASN A 2 10.32 -18.54 -30.86
CA ASN A 2 11.65 -19.05 -30.53
C ASN A 2 11.53 -20.25 -29.57
N ILE A 3 12.20 -21.36 -29.89
CA ILE A 3 12.32 -22.54 -29.00
C ILE A 3 13.02 -22.19 -27.67
N SER A 4 13.71 -21.06 -27.64
CA SER A 4 14.42 -20.50 -26.49
C SER A 4 13.59 -19.49 -25.67
N SER A 5 12.28 -19.31 -25.89
CA SER A 5 11.51 -18.41 -25.01
C SER A 5 11.36 -19.03 -23.61
N SER A 6 11.79 -18.30 -22.59
CA SER A 6 11.70 -18.72 -21.19
C SER A 6 10.22 -18.85 -20.80
N ARG A 7 9.73 -20.09 -20.69
CA ARG A 7 8.39 -20.42 -20.17
C ARG A 7 8.29 -20.32 -18.64
N SER A 8 9.20 -19.59 -18.03
CA SER A 8 9.29 -19.45 -16.57
C SER A 8 9.73 -18.04 -16.21
N HIS A 9 9.28 -17.57 -15.06
CA HIS A 9 9.81 -16.36 -14.44
C HIS A 9 10.99 -16.72 -13.54
N SER A 10 12.04 -15.91 -13.55
CA SER A 10 13.20 -16.06 -12.67
C SER A 10 13.34 -14.85 -11.77
N VAL A 11 13.59 -15.08 -10.47
CA VAL A 11 13.75 -14.01 -9.48
C VAL A 11 15.07 -14.22 -8.76
N LEU A 12 16.01 -13.29 -8.93
CA LEU A 12 17.25 -13.24 -8.19
C LEU A 12 17.17 -12.13 -7.14
N LEU A 13 17.30 -12.51 -5.87
CA LEU A 13 17.34 -11.56 -4.76
C LEU A 13 18.76 -11.46 -4.21
N ILE A 14 19.31 -10.25 -4.21
CA ILE A 14 20.62 -9.94 -3.65
C ILE A 14 20.39 -9.05 -2.43
N THR A 15 20.85 -9.50 -1.26
CA THR A 15 20.77 -8.73 -0.02
C THR A 15 22.17 -8.28 0.38
N VAL A 16 22.36 -6.98 0.52
CA VAL A 16 23.63 -6.37 0.95
C VAL A 16 23.43 -5.81 2.35
N SER A 17 24.24 -6.27 3.29
CA SER A 17 24.26 -5.75 4.66
C SER A 17 25.58 -5.02 4.89
N GLN A 18 25.49 -3.76 5.30
CA GLN A 18 26.62 -2.93 5.67
C GLN A 18 26.55 -2.65 7.17
N LYS A 19 27.57 -3.03 7.92
CA LYS A 19 27.73 -2.67 9.32
C LYS A 19 28.70 -1.51 9.44
N ASP A 20 28.28 -0.47 10.14
CA ASP A 20 29.14 0.63 10.56
C ASP A 20 29.90 0.20 11.82
N ALA A 21 31.22 0.09 11.73
CA ALA A 21 32.06 -0.39 12.82
C ALA A 21 32.17 0.60 13.98
N GLU A 22 32.04 1.90 13.71
CA GLU A 22 32.17 2.96 14.72
C GLU A 22 30.84 3.22 15.41
N GLN A 23 29.75 3.30 14.65
CA GLN A 23 28.43 3.58 15.21
C GLN A 23 27.69 2.32 15.63
N GLY A 24 28.09 1.13 15.17
CA GLY A 24 27.36 -0.12 15.38
C GLY A 24 26.02 -0.20 14.63
N SER A 25 25.72 0.77 13.75
CA SER A 25 24.49 0.79 12.97
C SER A 25 24.59 -0.16 11.77
N THR A 26 23.49 -0.79 11.38
CA THR A 26 23.48 -1.69 10.22
C THR A 26 22.51 -1.17 9.17
N LYS A 27 22.97 -1.08 7.91
CA LYS A 27 22.13 -0.76 6.76
C LYS A 27 21.93 -2.02 5.94
N VAL A 28 20.69 -2.31 5.57
CA VAL A 28 20.37 -3.45 4.71
C VAL A 28 19.70 -2.94 3.43
N GLY A 29 20.32 -3.24 2.30
CA GLY A 29 19.76 -3.02 0.97
C GLY A 29 19.37 -4.35 0.34
N ARG A 30 18.25 -4.37 -0.40
CA ARG A 30 17.83 -5.54 -1.17
C ARG A 30 17.60 -5.13 -2.62
N LEU A 31 18.24 -5.85 -3.53
CA LEU A 31 18.07 -5.73 -4.97
C LEU A 31 17.35 -6.99 -5.48
N SER A 32 16.23 -6.79 -6.14
CA SER A 32 15.50 -7.87 -6.81
C SER A 32 15.64 -7.70 -8.32
N LEU A 33 16.27 -8.67 -8.97
CA LEU A 33 16.34 -8.77 -10.43
C LEU A 33 15.33 -9.82 -10.88
N VAL A 34 14.38 -9.41 -11.71
CA VAL A 34 13.25 -10.25 -12.12
C VAL A 34 13.29 -10.37 -13.63
N ASP A 35 13.44 -11.59 -14.11
CA ASP A 35 13.24 -11.95 -15.51
C ASP A 35 11.85 -12.55 -15.67
N LEU A 36 11.06 -11.98 -16.58
CA LEU A 36 9.68 -12.36 -16.79
C LEU A 36 9.58 -13.19 -18.07
N ALA A 37 8.81 -14.28 -18.00
CA ALA A 37 8.40 -15.02 -19.18
C ALA A 37 7.70 -14.12 -20.20
N GLY A 38 7.66 -14.60 -21.43
CA GLY A 38 7.06 -13.89 -22.56
C GLY A 38 5.59 -13.50 -22.32
N SER A 39 5.23 -12.29 -22.78
CA SER A 39 3.89 -11.72 -22.66
C SER A 39 2.96 -12.06 -23.83
N GLU A 40 3.38 -12.96 -24.71
CA GLU A 40 2.61 -13.35 -25.89
C GLU A 40 1.30 -14.07 -25.54
N LYS A 41 0.28 -13.77 -26.35
CA LYS A 41 -1.04 -14.38 -26.18
C LYS A 41 -1.02 -15.89 -26.47
N VAL A 42 -1.72 -16.64 -25.61
CA VAL A 42 -2.01 -18.08 -25.78
C VAL A 42 -2.58 -18.41 -27.16
N SER A 43 -3.40 -17.52 -27.72
CA SER A 43 -4.04 -17.72 -29.04
C SER A 43 -3.05 -17.79 -30.20
N LYS A 44 -1.83 -17.30 -30.04
CA LYS A 44 -0.75 -17.45 -31.03
C LYS A 44 0.13 -18.67 -30.80
N SER A 45 -0.02 -19.34 -29.65
CA SER A 45 0.68 -20.58 -29.37
C SER A 45 -0.15 -21.75 -29.89
N GLU A 46 0.44 -22.60 -30.74
CA GLU A 46 -0.16 -23.87 -31.20
C GLU A 46 -0.10 -24.96 -30.10
N ALA A 47 -0.08 -24.55 -28.83
CA ALA A 47 0.09 -25.43 -27.69
C ALA A 47 -1.20 -26.23 -27.41
N GLN A 48 -1.08 -27.56 -27.36
CA GLN A 48 -2.19 -28.48 -27.03
C GLN A 48 -1.93 -29.21 -25.71
N GLY A 49 -3.01 -29.63 -25.03
CA GLY A 49 -2.94 -30.45 -23.82
C GLY A 49 -2.20 -29.79 -22.66
N LEU A 50 -1.25 -30.50 -22.04
CA LEU A 50 -0.46 -30.02 -20.89
C LEU A 50 0.32 -28.72 -21.17
N SER A 51 0.75 -28.51 -22.42
CA SER A 51 1.43 -27.29 -22.86
C SER A 51 0.50 -26.07 -22.78
N LEU A 52 -0.82 -26.26 -22.97
CA LEU A 52 -1.80 -25.18 -22.86
C LEU A 52 -1.99 -24.73 -21.40
N GLU A 53 -2.02 -25.67 -20.46
CA GLU A 53 -2.13 -25.36 -19.02
C GLU A 53 -0.89 -24.62 -18.50
N GLU A 54 0.30 -24.99 -18.98
CA GLU A 54 1.55 -24.26 -18.71
C GLU A 54 1.47 -22.81 -19.22
N VAL A 55 1.08 -22.63 -20.49
CA VAL A 55 0.97 -21.30 -21.11
C VAL A 55 -0.10 -20.43 -20.44
N LYS A 56 -1.21 -21.03 -19.97
CA LYS A 56 -2.21 -20.33 -19.14
C LYS A 56 -1.64 -19.90 -17.80
N ALA A 57 -0.86 -20.75 -17.13
CA ALA A 57 -0.26 -20.42 -15.84
C ALA A 57 0.74 -19.25 -15.94
N ILE A 58 1.57 -19.23 -17.00
CA ILE A 58 2.51 -18.13 -17.29
C ILE A 58 1.75 -16.82 -17.53
N ASN A 59 0.73 -16.86 -18.37
CA ASN A 59 -0.07 -15.67 -18.68
C ASN A 59 -0.89 -15.19 -17.47
N LYS A 60 -1.27 -16.10 -16.57
CA LYS A 60 -1.94 -15.73 -15.31
C LYS A 60 -1.03 -14.85 -14.46
N SER A 61 0.24 -15.20 -14.25
CA SER A 61 1.16 -14.39 -13.45
C SER A 61 1.38 -12.98 -14.02
N LEU A 62 1.52 -12.86 -15.35
CA LEU A 62 1.67 -11.55 -16.02
C LEU A 62 0.38 -10.73 -16.01
N SER A 63 -0.78 -11.37 -16.16
CA SER A 63 -2.08 -10.71 -16.10
C SER A 63 -2.35 -10.17 -14.69
N THR A 64 -2.07 -10.98 -13.65
CA THR A 64 -2.15 -10.54 -12.26
C THR A 64 -1.19 -9.40 -11.96
N LEU A 65 0.03 -9.44 -12.51
CA LEU A 65 0.98 -8.33 -12.38
C LEU A 65 0.39 -7.02 -12.94
N GLY A 66 -0.24 -7.07 -14.11
CA GLY A 66 -0.93 -5.91 -14.69
C GLY A 66 -2.11 -5.41 -13.85
N LEU A 67 -2.87 -6.32 -13.24
CA LEU A 67 -3.97 -5.96 -12.33
C LEU A 67 -3.46 -5.29 -11.05
N VAL A 68 -2.43 -5.86 -10.41
CA VAL A 68 -1.80 -5.27 -9.23
C VAL A 68 -1.34 -3.85 -9.50
N ILE A 69 -0.71 -3.63 -10.66
CA ILE A 69 -0.24 -2.30 -11.06
C ILE A 69 -1.41 -1.38 -11.33
N TYR A 70 -2.45 -1.84 -12.03
CA TYR A 70 -3.66 -1.05 -12.27
C TYR A 70 -4.28 -0.56 -10.95
N HIS A 71 -4.47 -1.46 -9.97
CA HIS A 71 -4.98 -1.10 -8.65
C HIS A 71 -4.03 -0.13 -7.92
N LEU A 72 -2.72 -0.34 -7.98
CA LEU A 72 -1.76 0.61 -7.41
C LEU A 72 -1.80 2.01 -8.04
N THR A 73 -2.31 2.13 -9.26
CA THR A 73 -2.46 3.41 -9.96
C THR A 73 -3.83 4.05 -9.81
N ASP A 74 -4.82 3.30 -9.34
CA ASP A 74 -6.20 3.77 -9.12
C ASP A 74 -6.39 4.17 -7.66
N ASP A 75 -6.50 5.48 -7.42
CA ASP A 75 -6.69 6.06 -6.08
C ASP A 75 -7.99 5.61 -5.41
N LYS A 76 -8.93 5.00 -6.15
CA LYS A 76 -10.20 4.47 -5.62
C LYS A 76 -10.09 3.04 -5.12
N SER A 77 -9.00 2.34 -5.41
CA SER A 77 -8.88 0.93 -5.06
C SER A 77 -8.43 0.76 -3.60
N VAL A 78 -9.21 0.01 -2.83
CA VAL A 78 -8.93 -0.28 -1.42
C VAL A 78 -8.08 -1.54 -1.26
N HIS A 79 -8.22 -2.49 -2.20
CA HIS A 79 -7.55 -3.78 -2.16
C HIS A 79 -6.72 -4.02 -3.42
N VAL A 80 -5.45 -4.40 -3.22
CA VAL A 80 -4.54 -4.80 -4.29
C VAL A 80 -4.37 -6.33 -4.28
N PRO A 81 -4.67 -7.04 -5.38
CA PRO A 81 -4.75 -8.49 -5.41
C PRO A 81 -3.39 -9.19 -5.53
N TYR A 82 -2.46 -8.91 -4.61
CA TYR A 82 -1.14 -9.56 -4.64
C TYR A 82 -1.22 -11.08 -4.53
N ARG A 83 -2.28 -11.62 -3.90
CA ARG A 83 -2.44 -13.04 -3.58
C ARG A 83 -2.77 -13.93 -4.77
N ASP A 84 -3.23 -13.35 -5.87
CA ASP A 84 -3.74 -14.09 -7.03
C ASP A 84 -2.63 -14.80 -7.84
N SER A 85 -1.38 -14.37 -7.65
CA SER A 85 -0.18 -15.00 -8.23
C SER A 85 0.96 -15.07 -7.22
N LYS A 86 1.71 -16.18 -7.23
CA LYS A 86 2.94 -16.31 -6.41
C LYS A 86 3.95 -15.22 -6.74
N LEU A 87 4.07 -14.84 -8.02
CA LEU A 87 4.97 -13.79 -8.48
C LEU A 87 4.64 -12.45 -7.80
N THR A 88 3.38 -12.04 -7.82
CA THR A 88 2.94 -10.77 -7.24
C THR A 88 3.04 -10.75 -5.71
N ARG A 89 2.93 -11.92 -5.04
CA ARG A 89 3.22 -12.04 -3.61
C ARG A 89 4.70 -11.80 -3.30
N ILE A 90 5.60 -12.39 -4.09
CA ILE A 90 7.05 -12.20 -3.93
C ILE A 90 7.43 -10.74 -4.19
N LEU A 91 6.83 -10.12 -5.20
CA LEU A 91 7.12 -8.75 -5.62
C LEU A 91 6.31 -7.68 -4.88
N GLN A 92 5.50 -8.04 -3.88
CA GLN A 92 4.63 -7.11 -3.16
C GLN A 92 5.40 -5.92 -2.56
N GLU A 93 6.60 -6.15 -2.04
CA GLU A 93 7.43 -5.07 -1.50
C GLU A 93 7.99 -4.15 -2.60
N SER A 94 8.22 -4.70 -3.80
CA SER A 94 8.69 -3.95 -4.97
C SER A 94 7.54 -3.15 -5.62
N LEU A 95 6.34 -3.70 -5.65
CA LEU A 95 5.16 -3.11 -6.26
C LEU A 95 4.34 -2.41 -5.19
N GLY A 96 4.58 -1.12 -4.95
CA GLY A 96 3.81 -0.32 -3.99
C GLY A 96 4.27 -0.38 -2.52
N GLY A 97 5.32 -1.17 -2.21
CA GLY A 97 5.93 -1.24 -0.87
C GLY A 97 7.00 -0.16 -0.61
N ASN A 98 8.15 -0.53 -0.03
CA ASN A 98 9.31 0.33 0.27
C ASN A 98 10.52 -0.07 -0.60
N ALA A 99 10.49 0.29 -1.88
CA ALA A 99 11.49 -0.11 -2.89
C ALA A 99 11.65 0.94 -4.00
N ARG A 100 12.79 0.93 -4.71
CA ARG A 100 12.90 1.66 -5.98
C ARG A 100 12.74 0.67 -7.12
N THR A 101 11.59 0.72 -7.78
CA THR A 101 11.24 -0.24 -8.82
C THR A 101 11.34 0.40 -10.19
N THR A 102 12.08 -0.26 -11.07
CA THR A 102 12.23 0.09 -12.48
C THR A 102 11.73 -1.09 -13.29
N ILE A 103 10.91 -0.83 -14.31
CA ILE A 103 10.42 -1.85 -15.21
C ILE A 103 11.04 -1.61 -16.58
N LEU A 104 11.66 -2.65 -17.12
CA LEU A 104 12.18 -2.67 -18.48
C LEU A 104 11.10 -3.29 -19.37
N ILE A 105 10.73 -2.58 -20.43
CA ILE A 105 9.80 -3.11 -21.43
C ILE A 105 10.57 -3.32 -22.73
N THR A 106 10.71 -4.58 -23.12
CA THR A 106 11.36 -5.00 -24.35
C THR A 106 10.31 -5.30 -25.40
N CYS A 107 10.45 -4.67 -26.57
CA CYS A 107 9.51 -4.81 -27.67
C CYS A 107 10.26 -5.18 -28.95
N SER A 108 9.61 -5.97 -29.82
CA SER A 108 10.11 -6.26 -31.15
C SER A 108 9.82 -5.08 -32.10
N PRO A 109 10.78 -4.66 -32.94
CA PRO A 109 10.55 -3.65 -33.97
C PRO A 109 9.83 -4.20 -35.22
N SER A 110 9.71 -5.52 -35.38
CA SER A 110 9.01 -6.12 -36.52
C SER A 110 7.50 -5.80 -36.54
N ILE A 111 6.96 -5.56 -37.73
CA ILE A 111 5.54 -5.28 -37.97
C ILE A 111 4.64 -6.46 -37.62
N ASP A 112 5.13 -7.70 -37.76
CA ASP A 112 4.38 -8.91 -37.39
C ASP A 112 4.06 -8.95 -35.88
N ASN A 113 4.88 -8.26 -35.09
CA ASN A 113 4.75 -8.15 -33.65
C ASN A 113 4.12 -6.83 -33.21
N ALA A 114 3.64 -5.97 -34.13
CA ALA A 114 3.09 -4.66 -33.81
C ALA A 114 1.95 -4.71 -32.77
N CYS A 115 1.09 -5.72 -32.84
CA CYS A 115 0.03 -5.95 -31.86
C CYS A 115 0.54 -6.26 -30.45
N GLU A 116 1.59 -7.07 -30.33
CA GLU A 116 2.22 -7.38 -29.03
C GLU A 116 2.96 -6.16 -28.50
N THR A 117 3.74 -5.49 -29.35
CA THR A 117 4.44 -4.25 -29.01
C THR A 117 3.48 -3.17 -28.51
N SER A 118 2.34 -2.96 -29.18
CA SER A 118 1.30 -2.03 -28.74
C SER A 118 0.73 -2.43 -27.37
N SER A 119 0.55 -3.72 -27.11
CA SER A 119 0.05 -4.23 -25.83
C SER A 119 1.06 -4.00 -24.70
N SER A 120 2.35 -4.30 -24.93
CA SER A 120 3.45 -4.06 -23.98
C SER A 120 3.68 -2.57 -23.71
N LEU A 121 3.56 -1.72 -24.73
CA LEU A 121 3.64 -0.26 -24.56
C LEU A 121 2.44 0.27 -23.78
N ARG A 122 1.21 -0.20 -24.06
CA ARG A 122 0.02 0.17 -23.28
C ARG A 122 0.12 -0.29 -21.83
N PHE A 123 0.70 -1.46 -21.59
CA PHE A 123 1.09 -1.89 -20.25
C PHE A 123 1.99 -0.80 -19.66
N GLY A 124 3.14 -0.50 -20.26
CA GLY A 124 4.07 0.55 -19.82
C GLY A 124 3.47 1.92 -19.55
N SER A 125 2.59 2.42 -20.41
CA SER A 125 1.93 3.72 -20.23
C SER A 125 1.00 3.76 -19.01
N ARG A 126 0.44 2.62 -18.58
CA ARG A 126 -0.30 2.54 -17.31
C ARG A 126 0.64 2.65 -16.10
N HIS A 127 1.94 2.42 -16.28
CA HIS A 127 2.95 2.55 -15.22
C HIS A 127 3.40 4.00 -15.02
N ASN A 128 2.51 4.98 -15.23
CA ASN A 128 2.79 6.40 -15.03
C ASN A 128 3.37 6.73 -13.64
N TYR A 129 3.33 5.78 -12.70
CA TYR A 129 4.01 5.88 -11.42
C TYR A 129 5.41 5.19 -11.40
N MET A 130 5.72 4.08 -12.08
CA MET A 130 7.10 3.49 -12.04
C MET A 130 8.04 4.10 -13.07
N ARG A 131 9.35 4.16 -12.78
CA ARG A 131 10.34 4.44 -13.82
C ARG A 131 10.31 3.29 -14.83
N ALA A 132 9.61 3.49 -15.95
CA ALA A 132 9.67 2.58 -17.09
C ALA A 132 10.77 3.07 -18.04
N ALA A 133 11.71 2.20 -18.36
CA ALA A 133 12.71 2.44 -19.41
C ALA A 133 12.32 1.58 -20.63
N ILE A 134 11.95 2.24 -21.72
CA ILE A 134 11.67 1.58 -22.99
C ILE A 134 12.98 1.61 -23.78
N ILE A 135 13.61 0.45 -23.95
CA ILE A 135 14.77 0.32 -24.84
C ILE A 135 14.23 -0.11 -26.21
N LEU A 136 13.86 0.88 -27.02
CA LEU A 136 13.76 0.66 -28.46
C LEU A 136 15.12 0.99 -29.05
N ALA A 137 15.80 -0.02 -29.60
CA ALA A 137 16.95 0.22 -30.45
C ALA A 137 16.48 1.09 -31.63
N TRP A 138 16.97 2.35 -31.66
CA TRP A 138 16.78 3.30 -32.75
C TRP A 138 15.33 3.75 -33.03
N CYS A 139 14.65 4.35 -32.05
CA CYS A 139 13.64 5.35 -32.38
C CYS A 139 13.77 6.57 -31.45
N TYR A 140 14.01 7.70 -32.10
CA TYR A 140 14.18 9.03 -31.55
C TYR A 140 12.98 9.45 -30.68
N TYR A 141 13.25 9.86 -29.44
CA TYR A 141 12.36 10.66 -28.58
C TYR A 141 10.89 10.25 -28.47
N ILE A 142 10.58 9.33 -27.55
CA ILE A 142 9.40 9.48 -26.69
C ILE A 142 9.85 9.19 -25.25
N GLY A 143 10.37 10.24 -24.61
CA GLY A 143 10.58 10.24 -23.18
C GLY A 143 9.23 10.27 -22.46
N ILE A 144 8.61 9.11 -22.27
CA ILE A 144 7.54 8.96 -21.26
C ILE A 144 8.26 9.00 -19.91
N ARG A 145 8.49 10.21 -19.43
CA ARG A 145 9.02 10.46 -18.10
C ARG A 145 7.91 10.12 -17.12
N ALA A 146 7.84 8.86 -16.71
CA ALA A 146 6.86 8.40 -15.75
C ALA A 146 6.96 9.22 -14.45
N LYS A 147 5.82 9.76 -14.01
CA LYS A 147 5.63 10.49 -12.75
C LYS A 147 5.87 9.56 -11.56
N LYS A 148 7.13 9.45 -11.12
CA LYS A 148 7.59 9.10 -9.76
C LYS A 148 6.53 8.45 -8.82
N ILE A 149 6.56 7.12 -8.63
CA ILE A 149 5.79 6.44 -7.56
C ILE A 149 6.27 7.12 -6.29
N ARG A 150 5.31 7.43 -5.41
CA ARG A 150 5.51 7.59 -3.95
C ARG A 150 6.11 6.34 -3.27
N ASN A 151 6.91 5.53 -3.96
CA ASN A 151 7.71 4.53 -3.31
C ASN A 151 8.89 5.26 -2.69
N THR A 152 8.64 5.82 -1.51
CA THR A 152 9.65 6.53 -0.73
C THR A 152 10.51 5.45 -0.11
N ALA A 153 11.52 5.03 -0.87
CA ALA A 153 12.57 4.15 -0.37
C ALA A 153 13.20 4.80 0.87
N LYS A 154 12.73 4.42 2.04
CA LYS A 154 13.30 4.80 3.33
C LYS A 154 14.49 3.88 3.57
N VAL A 155 15.61 4.47 3.98
CA VAL A 155 16.79 3.68 4.36
C VAL A 155 16.40 2.84 5.56
N ASN A 156 16.48 1.51 5.41
CA ASN A 156 16.34 0.56 6.51
C ASN A 156 17.63 0.65 7.35
N LYS A 157 17.76 1.71 8.16
CA LYS A 157 18.81 1.83 9.18
C LYS A 157 18.33 1.04 10.40
N LEU A 158 18.96 -0.09 10.68
CA LEU A 158 18.86 -0.73 11.97
C LEU A 158 19.55 0.20 12.97
N LEU A 159 18.72 0.78 13.84
CA LEU A 159 19.14 1.71 14.87
C LEU A 159 20.06 1.00 15.86
N THR A 160 21.05 1.73 16.33
CA THR A 160 21.97 1.24 17.35
C THR A 160 21.23 1.04 18.67
N LYS A 161 21.75 0.21 19.58
CA LYS A 161 21.16 0.05 20.92
C LYS A 161 20.99 1.40 21.63
N PHE A 162 21.94 2.31 21.46
CA PHE A 162 21.89 3.66 22.03
C PHE A 162 20.77 4.51 21.41
N GLU A 163 20.68 4.59 20.07
CA GLU A 163 19.60 5.33 19.38
C GLU A 163 18.22 4.75 19.71
N LEU A 164 18.11 3.42 19.78
CA LEU A 164 16.87 2.72 20.14
C LEU A 164 16.45 3.05 21.57
N THR A 165 17.40 3.10 22.51
CA THR A 165 17.14 3.46 23.92
C THR A 165 16.70 4.92 24.03
N LYS A 166 17.34 5.83 23.27
CA LYS A 166 16.95 7.24 23.23
C LYS A 166 15.52 7.43 22.71
N LEU A 167 15.17 6.75 21.62
CA LEU A 167 13.80 6.76 21.09
C LEU A 167 12.79 6.15 22.07
N LEU A 168 13.17 5.08 22.77
CA LEU A 168 12.33 4.45 23.78
C LEU A 168 12.06 5.37 24.98
N VAL A 169 13.05 6.16 25.40
CA VAL A 169 12.86 7.19 26.44
C VAL A 169 11.93 8.29 25.94
N SER A 170 12.14 8.80 24.73
CA SER A 170 11.29 9.85 24.15
C SER A 170 9.83 9.40 24.00
N ALA A 171 9.61 8.20 23.48
CA ALA A 171 8.27 7.64 23.33
C ALA A 171 7.58 7.38 24.67
N LYS A 172 8.33 6.96 25.70
CA LYS A 172 7.80 6.82 27.06
C LYS A 172 7.36 8.17 27.64
N GLU A 173 8.10 9.24 27.36
CA GLU A 173 7.73 10.57 27.83
C GLU A 173 6.47 11.10 27.12
N GLU A 174 6.35 10.92 25.80
CA GLU A 174 5.12 11.23 25.07
C GLU A 174 3.91 10.47 25.62
N ILE A 175 4.05 9.16 25.89
CA ILE A 175 2.98 8.37 26.51
C ILE A 175 2.59 8.97 27.86
N ARG A 176 3.56 9.42 28.66
CA ARG A 176 3.32 10.02 29.97
C ARG A 176 2.54 11.33 29.89
N ILE A 177 2.86 12.16 28.90
CA ILE A 177 2.15 13.42 28.64
C ILE A 177 0.71 13.13 28.22
N LEU A 178 0.52 12.23 27.24
CA LEU A 178 -0.80 11.84 26.76
C LEU A 178 -1.67 11.22 27.87
N GLN A 179 -1.06 10.46 28.78
CA GLN A 179 -1.75 9.92 29.95
C GLN A 179 -2.25 11.03 30.89
N ARG A 180 -1.44 12.07 31.14
CA ARG A 180 -1.88 13.22 31.94
C ARG A 180 -3.00 14.01 31.27
N GLU A 181 -2.91 14.22 29.96
CA GLU A 181 -3.96 14.89 29.20
C GLU A 181 -5.28 14.10 29.28
N LEU A 182 -5.21 12.78 29.15
CA LEU A 182 -6.37 11.89 29.29
C LEU A 182 -6.99 11.96 30.70
N GLU A 183 -6.17 12.00 31.74
CA GLU A 183 -6.65 12.16 33.12
C GLU A 183 -7.32 13.52 33.34
N SER A 184 -6.75 14.59 32.79
CA SER A 184 -7.34 15.94 32.87
C SER A 184 -8.70 16.02 32.17
N LEU A 185 -8.84 15.38 30.99
CA LEU A 185 -10.12 15.31 30.29
C LEU A 185 -11.14 14.48 31.06
N LYS A 186 -10.72 13.36 31.66
CA LYS A 186 -11.60 12.52 32.49
C LYS A 186 -12.10 13.26 33.73
N ALA A 187 -11.22 14.00 34.40
CA ALA A 187 -11.59 14.84 35.54
C ALA A 187 -12.58 15.94 35.12
N GLY A 188 -12.35 16.60 33.98
CA GLY A 188 -13.28 17.56 33.41
C GLY A 188 -14.64 16.95 33.09
N HIS A 189 -14.67 15.74 32.53
CA HIS A 189 -15.91 15.03 32.25
C HIS A 189 -16.67 14.65 33.53
N PHE A 190 -15.97 14.24 34.59
CA PHE A 190 -16.57 13.96 35.89
C PHE A 190 -17.20 15.21 36.51
N CYS A 191 -16.51 16.35 36.43
CA CYS A 191 -17.03 17.63 36.91
C CYS A 191 -18.28 18.08 36.13
N LEU A 192 -18.34 17.81 34.81
CA LEU A 192 -19.52 18.06 33.99
C LEU A 192 -20.70 17.18 34.42
N LEU A 193 -20.45 15.88 34.64
CA LEU A 193 -21.47 14.93 35.11
C LEU A 193 -22.00 15.31 36.50
N ASP A 194 -21.12 15.74 37.41
CA ASP A 194 -21.52 16.26 38.74
C ASP A 194 -22.38 17.52 38.61
N TYR A 195 -22.00 18.45 37.74
CA TYR A 195 -22.80 19.65 37.48
C TYR A 195 -24.19 19.30 36.96
N TYR A 196 -24.29 18.44 35.94
CA TYR A 196 -25.59 18.02 35.39
C TYR A 196 -26.43 17.23 36.40
N ARG A 197 -25.81 16.42 37.26
CA ARG A 197 -26.49 15.73 38.35
C ARG A 197 -27.08 16.70 39.38
N CYS A 198 -26.30 17.69 39.83
CA CYS A 198 -26.80 18.71 40.76
C CYS A 198 -27.96 19.52 40.16
N VAL A 199 -27.88 19.89 38.87
CA VAL A 199 -28.96 20.62 38.19
C VAL A 199 -30.24 19.77 38.16
N LEU A 200 -30.13 18.48 37.81
CA LEU A 200 -31.27 17.56 37.80
C LEU A 200 -31.86 17.35 39.20
N GLU A 201 -31.04 17.20 40.24
CA GLU A 201 -31.52 17.10 41.63
C GLU A 201 -32.29 18.35 42.06
N PHE A 202 -31.80 19.54 41.72
CA PHE A 202 -32.48 20.81 42.02
C PHE A 202 -33.82 20.95 41.30
N ASP A 203 -33.88 20.51 40.03
CA ASP A 203 -35.13 20.52 39.26
C ASP A 203 -36.15 19.51 39.79
N VAL A 204 -35.70 18.35 40.29
CA VAL A 204 -36.56 17.34 40.94
C VAL A 204 -37.11 17.86 42.26
N GLU A 205 -36.28 18.41 43.15
CA GLU A 205 -36.74 19.02 44.41
C GLU A 205 -37.77 20.12 44.17
N ARG A 206 -37.53 20.96 43.15
CA ARG A 206 -38.46 22.02 42.76
C ARG A 206 -39.78 21.48 42.18
N ALA A 207 -39.73 20.38 41.43
CA ALA A 207 -40.92 19.71 40.93
C ALA A 207 -41.73 19.05 42.06
N GLU A 208 -41.08 18.44 43.04
CA GLU A 208 -41.72 17.86 44.23
C GLU A 208 -42.37 18.94 45.11
N GLN A 209 -41.69 20.06 45.34
CA GLN A 209 -42.26 21.22 46.05
C GLN A 209 -43.49 21.78 45.32
N ASN A 210 -43.44 21.86 43.98
CA ASN A 210 -44.58 22.31 43.18
C ASN A 210 -45.73 21.29 43.14
N ALA A 211 -45.46 19.99 43.30
CA ALA A 211 -46.47 18.94 43.35
C ALA A 211 -47.20 18.85 44.71
N LEU A 212 -46.56 19.31 45.79
CA LEU A 212 -47.12 19.39 47.15
C LEU A 212 -47.99 20.64 47.38
N LEU A 213 -47.98 21.61 46.46
CA LEU A 213 -48.90 22.75 46.50
C LEU A 213 -50.32 22.27 46.14
N PRO A 214 -51.35 22.64 46.93
CA PRO A 214 -52.72 22.22 46.66
C PRO A 214 -53.16 22.74 45.30
N ARG A 215 -53.58 21.84 44.41
CA ARG A 215 -54.19 22.24 43.13
C ARG A 215 -55.43 23.06 43.46
N GLY A 216 -55.37 24.36 43.16
CA GLY A 216 -56.51 25.26 43.29
C GLY A 216 -57.71 24.73 42.50
N PRO A 217 -58.94 25.08 42.91
CA PRO A 217 -60.15 24.48 42.36
C PRO A 217 -60.20 24.65 40.84
N ALA A 218 -60.50 23.55 40.15
CA ALA A 218 -60.69 23.55 38.70
C ALA A 218 -61.75 24.61 38.36
N ARG A 219 -61.36 25.62 37.57
CA ARG A 219 -62.33 26.56 37.01
C ARG A 219 -63.14 25.81 35.96
N GLU A 220 -64.35 25.42 36.33
CA GLU A 220 -65.40 25.10 35.38
C GLU A 220 -65.63 26.34 34.52
N THR A 221 -65.23 26.25 33.25
CA THR A 221 -65.67 27.17 32.21
C THR A 221 -67.12 26.82 31.89
N PHE A 222 -68.00 27.82 32.05
CA PHE A 222 -69.40 27.79 31.64
C PHE A 222 -69.60 27.31 30.20
#